data_AF-A0A9P0PBS6-F1
#
_entry.id   AF-A0A9P0PBS6-F1
#
_cell.length_a   1.000
_cell.length_b   1.000
_cell.length_c   1.000
_cell.angle_alpha   90.00
_cell.angle_beta   90.00
_cell.angle_gamma   90.00
#
_symmetry.space_group_name_H-M   'P 1'
#
loop_
_entity.id
_entity.type
_entity.pdbx_description
1 polymer ?
#
loop_
_entity_poly.entity_id
_entity_poly.type
_entity_poly.pdbx_seq_one_letter_code
_entity_poly.pdbx_strand_id
1 'polypeptide(L)'
;MDGPTVPCAIEQLESSLRDRMFWRFIKKIVDLYQRYLYHLPPYTLEELVVPGVEIEGINIEALTRNIEFFKIDLVNAVNHTENETFGDFQVHLNQMRPRTDNFTYSIYVQSEASKKMCFKVFIGPSCNPRQVPVRLSQHRLHMFHLDRFTYHLQEGNNTIVRNITDSPYFTSDDRMFSDTYRDILSAKAGNTTYKMETFDLNSTYAWPLRFALPLGTPDGFPYRFFVVAFQENVDEEEPRSLLYPFDRQIKNEKMFFKVPNFYSHVAPVYYKGY
;
A
#
# COMPACT_ATOMS: atom_id res chain seq x y z
N MET A 1 -5.96 -34.02 -32.00
CA MET A 1 -4.49 -33.94 -31.94
C MET A 1 -4.20 -33.13 -30.71
N ASP A 2 -4.22 -33.78 -29.54
CA ASP A 2 -4.12 -33.07 -28.27
C ASP A 2 -2.73 -33.33 -27.72
N GLY A 3 -1.77 -32.55 -28.24
CA GLY A 3 -0.44 -32.48 -27.64
C GLY A 3 -0.52 -31.83 -26.25
N PRO A 4 0.52 -32.00 -25.41
CA PRO A 4 0.55 -31.35 -24.11
C PRO A 4 0.44 -29.84 -24.27
N THR A 5 -0.56 -29.24 -23.62
CA THR A 5 -0.76 -27.79 -23.58
C THR A 5 0.18 -27.18 -22.56
N VAL A 6 0.96 -26.18 -22.99
CA VAL A 6 1.84 -25.39 -22.11
C VAL A 6 0.99 -24.31 -21.45
N PRO A 7 1.05 -24.14 -20.10
CA PRO A 7 0.25 -23.13 -19.42
C PRO A 7 0.68 -21.72 -19.81
N CYS A 8 -0.29 -20.81 -19.95
CA CYS A 8 0.00 -19.39 -20.15
C CYS A 8 0.17 -18.64 -18.82
N ALA A 9 0.76 -17.44 -18.85
CA ALA A 9 1.08 -16.68 -17.65
C ALA A 9 -0.14 -16.32 -16.78
N ILE A 10 -1.34 -16.21 -17.36
CA ILE A 10 -2.56 -15.86 -16.60
C ILE A 10 -3.19 -17.07 -15.88
N GLU A 11 -2.75 -18.29 -16.17
CA GLU A 11 -3.26 -19.51 -15.53
C GLU A 11 -2.66 -19.75 -14.13
N GLN A 12 -1.57 -19.04 -13.78
CA GLN A 12 -0.87 -19.16 -12.50
C GLN A 12 -0.80 -17.81 -11.78
N LEU A 13 -1.07 -17.78 -10.47
CA LEU A 13 -1.11 -16.53 -9.70
C LEU A 13 0.25 -15.82 -9.72
N GLU A 14 1.33 -16.58 -9.62
CA GLU A 14 2.73 -16.15 -9.54
C GLU A 14 3.22 -15.46 -10.82
N SER A 15 2.60 -15.76 -11.98
CA SER A 15 2.96 -15.18 -13.27
C SER A 15 1.89 -14.26 -13.85
N SER A 16 0.66 -14.29 -13.34
CA SER A 16 -0.49 -13.54 -13.88
C SER A 16 -0.27 -12.03 -13.97
N LEU A 17 0.34 -11.42 -12.93
CA LEU A 17 0.59 -9.98 -12.87
C LEU A 17 1.57 -9.48 -13.95
N ARG A 18 2.32 -10.38 -14.59
CA ARG A 18 3.28 -10.06 -15.66
C ARG A 18 2.60 -9.82 -17.00
N ASP A 19 1.39 -10.36 -17.20
CA ASP A 19 0.63 -10.17 -18.43
C ASP A 19 -0.30 -8.94 -18.33
N ARG A 20 -0.26 -8.07 -19.34
CA ARG A 20 -1.15 -6.90 -19.43
C ARG A 20 -2.63 -7.31 -19.53
N MET A 21 -2.93 -8.49 -20.06
CA MET A 21 -4.28 -9.01 -20.18
C MET A 21 -4.93 -9.27 -18.83
N PHE A 22 -4.16 -9.70 -17.83
CA PHE A 22 -4.64 -9.84 -16.45
C PHE A 22 -5.24 -8.52 -15.95
N TRP A 23 -4.47 -7.43 -16.04
CA TRP A 23 -4.91 -6.11 -15.59
C TRP A 23 -6.14 -5.59 -16.37
N ARG A 24 -6.22 -5.86 -17.68
CA ARG A 24 -7.39 -5.52 -18.50
C ARG A 24 -8.63 -6.30 -18.07
N PHE A 25 -8.47 -7.57 -17.73
CA PHE A 25 -9.56 -8.44 -17.27
C PHE A 25 -10.06 -8.01 -15.88
N ILE A 26 -9.15 -7.85 -14.92
CA ILE A 26 -9.48 -7.39 -13.57
C ILE A 26 -10.16 -6.01 -13.62
N LYS A 27 -9.68 -5.08 -14.46
CA LYS A 27 -10.34 -3.79 -14.67
C LYS A 27 -11.79 -3.95 -15.12
N LYS A 28 -12.10 -4.86 -16.05
CA LYS A 28 -13.48 -5.11 -16.48
C LYS A 28 -14.37 -5.63 -15.34
N ILE A 29 -13.84 -6.49 -14.48
CA ILE A 29 -14.55 -6.98 -13.29
C ILE A 29 -14.82 -5.82 -12.32
N VAL A 30 -13.80 -5.01 -12.03
CA VAL A 30 -13.95 -3.81 -11.19
C VAL A 30 -14.98 -2.86 -11.79
N ASP A 31 -14.91 -2.57 -13.09
CA ASP A 31 -15.86 -1.69 -13.78
C ASP A 31 -17.31 -2.20 -13.66
N LEU A 32 -17.53 -3.53 -13.69
CA LEU A 32 -18.84 -4.12 -13.48
C LEU A 32 -19.37 -3.84 -12.06
N TYR A 33 -18.53 -4.05 -11.04
CA TYR A 33 -18.90 -3.74 -9.66
C TYR A 33 -19.13 -2.23 -9.46
N GLN A 34 -18.33 -1.39 -10.11
CA GLN A 34 -18.49 0.06 -10.06
C GLN A 34 -19.81 0.53 -10.69
N ARG A 35 -20.35 -0.18 -11.70
CA ARG A 35 -21.70 0.11 -12.22
C ARG A 35 -22.77 -0.12 -11.15
N TYR A 36 -22.65 -1.18 -10.36
CA TYR A 36 -23.54 -1.40 -9.22
C TYR A 36 -23.41 -0.29 -8.19
N LEU A 37 -22.18 0.03 -7.75
CA LEU A 37 -21.94 1.10 -6.77
C LEU A 37 -22.38 2.48 -7.26
N TYR A 38 -22.47 2.70 -8.57
CA TYR A 38 -22.98 3.94 -9.15
C TYR A 38 -24.46 4.20 -8.81
N HIS A 39 -25.22 3.15 -8.48
CA HIS A 39 -26.61 3.28 -8.05
C HIS A 39 -26.75 3.64 -6.57
N LEU A 40 -25.68 3.54 -5.78
CA LEU A 40 -25.70 3.97 -4.38
C LEU A 40 -25.71 5.49 -4.29
N PRO A 41 -26.44 6.07 -3.32
CA PRO A 41 -26.40 7.51 -3.11
C PRO A 41 -24.97 7.95 -2.74
N PRO A 42 -24.46 9.04 -3.35
CA PRO A 42 -23.25 9.72 -2.89
C PRO A 42 -23.38 10.10 -1.43
N TYR A 43 -22.25 10.10 -0.71
CA TYR A 43 -22.24 10.57 0.67
C TYR A 43 -22.72 12.02 0.78
N THR A 44 -23.56 12.30 1.78
CA THR A 44 -23.94 13.66 2.15
C THR A 44 -22.85 14.31 3.00
N LEU A 45 -22.95 15.62 3.24
CA LEU A 45 -21.98 16.33 4.08
C LEU A 45 -22.06 15.81 5.53
N GLU A 46 -23.28 15.58 6.01
CA GLU A 46 -23.58 15.13 7.36
C GLU A 46 -23.04 13.72 7.64
N GLU A 47 -22.99 12.84 6.63
CA GLU A 47 -22.43 11.49 6.75
C GLU A 47 -20.88 11.46 6.82
N LEU A 48 -20.23 12.52 6.32
CA LEU A 48 -18.78 12.63 6.24
C LEU A 48 -18.19 13.46 7.39
N VAL A 49 -18.92 14.47 7.85
CA VAL A 49 -18.46 15.39 8.89
C VAL A 49 -18.43 14.70 10.25
N VAL A 50 -17.31 14.85 10.95
CA VAL A 50 -17.19 14.52 12.37
C VAL A 50 -17.17 15.83 13.15
N PRO A 51 -18.24 16.16 13.92
CA PRO A 51 -18.30 17.42 14.65
C PRO A 51 -17.12 17.61 15.61
N GLY A 52 -16.56 18.82 15.62
CA GLY A 52 -15.45 19.20 16.47
C GLY A 52 -14.14 18.46 16.20
N VAL A 53 -13.91 18.00 14.97
CA VAL A 53 -12.60 17.49 14.50
C VAL A 53 -12.24 18.17 13.20
N GLU A 54 -11.08 18.80 13.16
CA GLU A 54 -10.53 19.45 11.97
C GLU A 54 -9.11 18.97 11.73
N ILE A 55 -8.80 18.54 10.50
CA ILE A 55 -7.42 18.28 10.09
C ILE A 55 -6.88 19.57 9.50
N GLU A 56 -5.96 20.21 10.22
CA GLU A 56 -5.36 21.49 9.83
C GLU A 56 -4.29 21.31 8.74
N GLY A 57 -3.63 20.15 8.74
CA GLY A 57 -2.58 19.88 7.75
C GLY A 57 -1.93 18.51 7.85
N ILE A 58 -1.13 18.22 6.84
CA ILE A 58 -0.18 17.12 6.83
C ILE A 58 1.18 17.64 6.37
N ASN A 59 2.23 17.24 7.07
CA ASN A 59 3.62 17.42 6.65
C ASN A 59 4.20 16.05 6.28
N ILE A 60 4.76 15.93 5.08
CA ILE A 60 5.30 14.67 4.57
C ILE A 60 6.78 14.88 4.28
N GLU A 61 7.63 14.01 4.81
CA GLU A 61 9.06 14.03 4.50
C GLU A 61 9.33 13.70 3.03
N ALA A 62 10.56 13.91 2.58
CA ALA A 62 10.93 13.73 1.18
C ALA A 62 10.64 12.31 0.68
N LEU A 63 9.77 12.21 -0.32
CA LEU A 63 9.34 10.94 -0.91
C LEU A 63 10.28 10.55 -2.05
N THR A 64 11.09 9.52 -1.84
CA THR A 64 12.07 9.08 -2.85
C THR A 64 11.85 7.63 -3.24
N ARG A 65 11.75 7.43 -4.55
CA ARG A 65 11.70 6.13 -5.21
C ARG A 65 13.04 5.84 -5.88
N ASN A 66 13.63 4.69 -5.56
CA ASN A 66 14.92 4.27 -6.09
C ASN A 66 14.80 2.90 -6.79
N ILE A 67 15.88 2.45 -7.42
CA ILE A 67 16.08 1.06 -7.84
C ILE A 67 17.26 0.49 -7.05
N GLU A 68 17.17 -0.76 -6.65
CA GLU A 68 18.26 -1.52 -6.04
C GLU A 68 18.52 -2.81 -6.81
N PHE A 69 19.73 -3.35 -6.71
CA PHE A 69 20.00 -4.74 -7.07
C PHE A 69 19.63 -5.63 -5.90
N PHE A 70 18.81 -6.65 -6.17
CA PHE A 70 18.42 -7.66 -5.21
C PHE A 70 18.81 -9.04 -5.68
N LYS A 71 19.34 -9.85 -4.78
CA LYS A 71 19.78 -11.21 -5.04
C LYS A 71 18.65 -12.19 -4.76
N ILE A 72 18.40 -13.12 -5.68
CA ILE A 72 17.38 -14.16 -5.56
C ILE A 72 18.04 -15.51 -5.64
N ASP A 73 17.72 -16.41 -4.71
CA ASP A 73 18.17 -17.81 -4.73
C ASP A 73 17.49 -18.58 -5.86
N LEU A 74 18.30 -19.26 -6.67
CA LEU A 74 17.84 -20.15 -7.75
C LEU A 74 18.27 -21.59 -7.54
N VAL A 75 18.66 -21.96 -6.32
CA VAL A 75 19.11 -23.31 -5.97
C VAL A 75 18.05 -24.38 -6.27
N ASN A 76 16.76 -24.05 -6.18
CA ASN A 76 15.67 -24.98 -6.51
C ASN A 76 15.38 -25.08 -8.01
N ALA A 77 15.98 -24.22 -8.84
CA ALA A 77 15.76 -24.18 -10.29
C ALA A 77 16.83 -24.96 -11.08
N VAL A 78 17.82 -25.51 -10.38
CA VAL A 78 18.94 -26.27 -10.97
C VAL A 78 18.89 -27.72 -10.50
N ASN A 79 19.31 -28.64 -11.37
CA ASN A 79 19.40 -30.05 -11.02
C ASN A 79 20.62 -30.29 -10.15
N HIS A 80 20.45 -31.10 -9.10
CA HIS A 80 21.51 -31.53 -8.20
C HIS A 80 21.82 -33.01 -8.47
N THR A 81 23.08 -33.37 -8.38
CA THR A 81 23.55 -34.76 -8.35
C THR A 81 23.46 -35.31 -6.93
N GLU A 82 23.44 -36.64 -6.77
CA GLU A 82 23.30 -37.28 -5.43
C GLU A 82 24.46 -36.95 -4.48
N ASN A 83 25.61 -36.55 -5.01
CA ASN A 83 26.79 -36.16 -4.22
C ASN A 83 26.81 -34.68 -3.85
N GLU A 84 25.91 -33.86 -4.41
CA GLU A 84 25.81 -32.43 -4.12
C GLU A 84 24.85 -32.22 -2.94
N THR A 85 25.39 -31.74 -1.84
CA THR A 85 24.64 -31.31 -0.67
C THR A 85 24.30 -29.82 -0.76
N PHE A 86 23.20 -29.43 -0.10
CA PHE A 86 22.81 -28.02 -0.06
C PHE A 86 23.91 -27.16 0.56
N GLY A 87 24.42 -26.18 -0.20
CA GLY A 87 25.50 -25.30 0.21
C GLY A 87 26.84 -25.53 -0.51
N ASP A 88 26.98 -26.65 -1.24
CA ASP A 88 28.19 -26.93 -2.04
C ASP A 88 28.40 -25.91 -3.16
N PHE A 89 27.31 -25.37 -3.68
CA PHE A 89 27.32 -24.24 -4.59
C PHE A 89 26.10 -23.35 -4.36
N GLN A 90 26.20 -22.08 -4.78
CA GLN A 90 25.12 -21.11 -4.69
C GLN A 90 24.82 -20.55 -6.07
N VAL A 91 23.56 -20.64 -6.49
CA VAL A 91 23.08 -20.03 -7.74
C VAL A 91 22.18 -18.87 -7.38
N HIS A 92 22.54 -17.69 -7.88
CA HIS A 92 21.78 -16.48 -7.63
C HIS A 92 21.51 -15.71 -8.91
N LEU A 93 20.36 -15.04 -8.94
CA LEU A 93 20.04 -14.01 -9.91
C LEU A 93 20.15 -12.63 -9.24
N ASN A 94 20.89 -11.71 -9.87
CA ASN A 94 20.84 -10.30 -9.50
C ASN A 94 19.76 -9.60 -10.33
N GLN A 95 18.69 -9.17 -9.67
CA GLN A 95 17.57 -8.47 -10.30
C GLN A 95 17.55 -7.01 -9.87
N MET A 96 17.44 -6.09 -10.84
CA MET A 96 17.07 -4.72 -10.55
C MET A 96 15.60 -4.66 -10.17
N ARG A 97 15.30 -4.13 -8.99
CA ARG A 97 13.92 -3.98 -8.53
C ARG A 97 13.70 -2.62 -7.86
N PRO A 98 12.45 -2.16 -7.79
CA PRO A 98 12.16 -0.89 -7.15
C PRO A 98 12.41 -0.94 -5.63
N ARG A 99 13.00 0.10 -5.04
CA ARG A 99 13.14 0.36 -3.59
C ARG A 99 12.47 1.68 -3.17
N THR A 100 11.79 1.70 -2.04
CA THR A 100 11.17 2.91 -1.47
C THR A 100 11.93 3.25 -0.19
N ASP A 101 12.38 4.50 -0.06
CA ASP A 101 12.97 4.97 1.20
C ASP A 101 11.85 5.12 2.24
N ASN A 102 12.12 4.70 3.48
CA ASN A 102 11.16 4.92 4.57
C ASN A 102 10.96 6.43 4.76
N PHE A 103 9.72 6.83 4.92
CA PHE A 103 9.35 8.23 5.13
C PHE A 103 8.38 8.34 6.29
N THR A 104 8.45 9.48 6.97
CA THR A 104 7.52 9.84 8.04
C THR A 104 6.55 10.90 7.53
N TYR A 105 5.34 10.89 8.06
CA TYR A 105 4.41 12.01 7.92
C TYR A 105 3.79 12.39 9.27
N SER A 106 3.47 13.67 9.40
CA SER A 106 2.83 14.26 10.57
C SER A 106 1.48 14.83 10.17
N ILE A 107 0.41 14.45 10.88
CA ILE A 107 -0.94 14.99 10.69
C ILE A 107 -1.25 15.90 11.87
N TYR A 108 -1.67 17.13 11.58
CA TYR A 108 -2.07 18.13 12.56
C TYR A 108 -3.59 18.16 12.65
N VAL A 109 -4.13 17.91 13.84
CA VAL A 109 -5.57 17.76 14.06
C VAL A 109 -6.00 18.59 15.25
N GLN A 110 -7.02 19.42 15.08
CA GLN A 110 -7.71 20.11 16.15
C GLN A 110 -8.96 19.33 16.56
N SER A 111 -9.17 19.15 17.88
CA SER A 111 -10.34 18.45 18.41
C SER A 111 -10.99 19.22 19.54
N GLU A 112 -12.31 19.37 19.51
CA GLU A 112 -13.08 20.02 20.59
C GLU A 112 -13.30 19.11 21.81
N ALA A 113 -12.99 17.82 21.69
CA ALA A 113 -13.15 16.86 22.77
C ALA A 113 -12.20 15.65 22.61
N SER A 114 -11.94 14.94 23.70
CA SER A 114 -11.24 13.66 23.64
C SER A 114 -12.10 12.60 22.96
N LYS A 115 -11.57 11.97 21.90
CA LYS A 115 -12.31 10.94 21.13
C LYS A 115 -11.39 9.98 20.39
N LYS A 116 -11.81 8.71 20.32
CA LYS A 116 -11.14 7.70 19.49
C LYS A 116 -11.57 7.85 18.03
N MET A 117 -10.60 7.97 17.15
CA MET A 117 -10.78 8.15 15.70
C MET A 117 -10.05 7.05 14.92
N CYS A 118 -10.54 6.76 13.72
CA CYS A 118 -9.81 6.06 12.68
C CYS A 118 -9.34 7.07 11.62
N PHE A 119 -8.11 6.88 11.17
CA PHE A 119 -7.50 7.66 10.10
C PHE A 119 -7.22 6.74 8.92
N LYS A 120 -7.51 7.24 7.72
CA LYS A 120 -7.03 6.66 6.46
C LYS A 120 -6.21 7.69 5.70
N VAL A 121 -5.09 7.25 5.15
CA VAL A 121 -4.24 8.04 4.27
C VAL A 121 -4.28 7.40 2.89
N PHE A 122 -4.64 8.18 1.88
CA PHE A 122 -4.64 7.75 0.50
C PHE A 122 -3.60 8.52 -0.32
N ILE A 123 -3.05 7.88 -1.35
CA ILE A 123 -2.17 8.50 -2.33
C ILE A 123 -2.69 8.23 -3.74
N GLY A 124 -2.73 9.25 -4.60
CA GLY A 124 -3.15 9.09 -6.00
C GLY A 124 -2.60 10.19 -6.90
N PRO A 125 -2.64 10.02 -8.23
CA PRO A 125 -2.09 11.02 -9.14
C PRO A 125 -2.86 12.35 -9.04
N SER A 126 -2.14 13.46 -8.87
CA SER A 126 -2.74 14.81 -8.86
C SER A 126 -3.00 15.37 -10.27
N CYS A 127 -2.29 14.82 -11.26
CA CYS A 127 -2.41 15.15 -12.68
C CYS A 127 -2.38 13.87 -13.54
N ASN A 128 -2.83 13.99 -14.79
CA ASN A 128 -2.72 12.91 -15.77
C ASN A 128 -1.30 12.85 -16.40
N PRO A 129 -1.00 11.87 -17.28
CA PRO A 129 0.33 11.78 -17.93
C PRO A 129 0.74 12.99 -18.78
N ARG A 130 -0.21 13.88 -19.12
CA ARG A 130 0.05 15.16 -19.81
C ARG A 130 0.17 16.34 -18.84
N GLN A 131 0.36 16.06 -17.54
CA GLN A 131 0.45 17.03 -16.44
C GLN A 131 -0.79 17.93 -16.28
N VAL A 132 -1.95 17.52 -16.80
CA VAL A 132 -3.20 18.26 -16.59
C VAL A 132 -3.80 17.84 -15.24
N PRO A 133 -4.14 18.78 -14.34
CA PRO A 133 -4.77 18.48 -13.07
C PRO A 133 -6.02 17.63 -13.23
N VAL A 134 -6.18 16.63 -12.35
CA VAL A 134 -7.32 15.72 -12.38
C VAL A 134 -8.24 15.96 -11.19
N ARG A 135 -9.53 15.94 -11.49
CA ARG A 135 -10.61 16.02 -10.52
C ARG A 135 -10.61 14.77 -9.65
N LEU A 136 -10.67 14.93 -8.33
CA LEU A 136 -10.81 13.84 -7.38
C LEU A 136 -12.05 12.98 -7.70
N SER A 137 -13.14 13.61 -8.14
CA SER A 137 -14.36 12.90 -8.54
C SER A 137 -14.14 11.91 -9.70
N GLN A 138 -13.25 12.23 -10.64
CA GLN A 138 -12.92 11.37 -11.78
C GLN A 138 -11.86 10.31 -11.43
N HIS A 139 -11.02 10.59 -10.44
CA HIS A 139 -9.85 9.79 -10.09
C HIS A 139 -9.97 9.12 -8.71
N ARG A 140 -11.17 9.09 -8.10
CA ARG A 140 -11.39 8.44 -6.78
C ARG A 140 -10.91 6.98 -6.75
N LEU A 141 -11.03 6.26 -7.86
CA LEU A 141 -10.60 4.86 -7.99
C LEU A 141 -9.09 4.72 -8.24
N HIS A 142 -8.37 5.82 -8.43
CA HIS A 142 -6.91 5.86 -8.52
C HIS A 142 -6.25 6.26 -7.19
N MET A 143 -7.04 6.41 -6.12
CA MET A 143 -6.55 6.66 -4.77
C MET A 143 -6.20 5.32 -4.12
N PHE A 144 -4.91 5.05 -3.99
CA PHE A 144 -4.39 3.88 -3.30
C PHE A 144 -4.44 4.11 -1.79
N HIS A 145 -4.88 3.11 -1.03
CA HIS A 145 -5.00 3.16 0.42
C HIS A 145 -3.61 2.90 1.04
N LEU A 146 -2.95 3.97 1.46
CA LEU A 146 -1.57 3.94 1.93
C LEU A 146 -1.46 3.53 3.39
N ASP A 147 -2.36 4.03 4.25
CA ASP A 147 -2.33 3.68 5.67
C ASP A 147 -3.73 3.71 6.31
N ARG A 148 -3.92 2.90 7.35
CA ARG A 148 -5.07 2.92 8.24
C ARG A 148 -4.61 2.67 9.68
N PHE A 149 -5.03 3.55 10.58
CA PHE A 149 -4.73 3.40 12.01
C PHE A 149 -5.82 4.02 12.88
N THR A 150 -5.79 3.73 14.19
CA THR A 150 -6.62 4.41 15.17
C THR A 150 -5.78 5.31 16.05
N TYR A 151 -6.36 6.42 16.49
CA TYR A 151 -5.71 7.37 17.38
C TYR A 151 -6.73 7.94 18.36
N HIS A 152 -6.31 8.16 19.61
CA HIS A 152 -7.16 8.76 20.63
C HIS A 152 -6.82 10.25 20.74
N LEU A 153 -7.59 11.08 20.04
CA LEU A 153 -7.44 12.53 20.07
C LEU A 153 -7.68 13.05 21.47
N GLN A 154 -6.87 14.02 21.89
CA GLN A 154 -7.11 14.85 23.07
C GLN A 154 -7.86 16.13 22.65
N GLU A 155 -8.52 16.79 23.60
CA GLU A 155 -9.05 18.14 23.38
C GLU A 155 -7.90 19.12 23.08
N GLY A 156 -8.10 20.00 22.09
CA GLY A 156 -7.09 20.89 21.56
C GLY A 156 -6.23 20.25 20.46
N ASN A 157 -5.00 20.76 20.34
CA ASN A 157 -4.12 20.46 19.22
C ASN A 157 -3.47 19.08 19.38
N ASN A 158 -3.55 18.25 18.34
CA ASN A 158 -2.94 16.93 18.26
C ASN A 158 -1.92 16.89 17.12
N THR A 159 -0.77 16.27 17.34
CA THR A 159 0.22 15.98 16.30
C THR A 159 0.43 14.47 16.24
N ILE A 160 0.03 13.87 15.12
CA ILE A 160 0.12 12.43 14.89
C ILE A 160 1.30 12.16 13.97
N VAL A 161 2.36 11.54 14.47
CA VAL A 161 3.55 11.18 13.69
C VAL A 161 3.51 9.69 13.37
N ARG A 162 3.67 9.32 12.09
CA ARG A 162 3.72 7.92 11.65
C ARG A 162 4.80 7.67 10.63
N ASN A 163 5.43 6.50 10.72
CA ASN A 163 6.29 5.98 9.68
C ASN A 163 5.48 5.09 8.74
N ILE A 164 5.83 5.05 7.46
CA ILE A 164 5.20 4.12 6.50
C ILE A 164 5.33 2.65 6.93
N THR A 165 6.36 2.29 7.70
CA THR A 165 6.53 0.94 8.26
C THR A 165 5.51 0.58 9.34
N ASP A 166 4.83 1.57 9.92
CA ASP A 166 3.79 1.33 10.92
C ASP A 166 2.46 0.92 10.26
N SER A 167 2.37 1.04 8.94
CA SER A 167 1.15 0.73 8.20
C SER A 167 0.88 -0.76 8.20
N PRO A 168 -0.37 -1.20 8.47
CA PRO A 168 -0.72 -2.61 8.41
C PRO A 168 -0.75 -3.17 6.99
N TYR A 169 -0.57 -2.33 5.96
CA TYR A 169 -0.63 -2.73 4.57
C TYR A 169 0.73 -3.10 3.97
N PHE A 170 1.82 -2.83 4.67
CA PHE A 170 3.17 -3.06 4.16
C PHE A 170 3.98 -3.96 5.06
N THR A 171 4.82 -4.80 4.44
CA THR A 171 5.78 -5.65 5.13
C THR A 171 7.16 -5.57 4.50
N SER A 172 8.19 -5.91 5.26
CA SER A 172 9.55 -6.07 4.74
C SER A 172 9.65 -7.28 3.83
N ASP A 173 10.82 -7.48 3.24
CA ASP A 173 11.04 -8.61 2.35
C ASP A 173 11.27 -9.91 3.10
N ASP A 174 10.83 -10.99 2.47
CA ASP A 174 11.16 -12.32 2.92
C ASP A 174 12.67 -12.55 2.89
N ARG A 175 13.13 -13.32 3.87
CA ARG A 175 14.51 -13.78 3.95
C ARG A 175 14.79 -14.80 2.84
N MET A 176 16.02 -14.76 2.32
CA MET A 176 16.48 -15.74 1.34
C MET A 176 16.50 -17.15 1.96
N PHE A 177 16.14 -18.16 1.17
CA PHE A 177 16.10 -19.54 1.63
C PHE A 177 17.47 -19.99 2.16
N SER A 178 18.55 -19.60 1.48
CA SER A 178 19.93 -19.90 1.90
C SER A 178 20.27 -19.37 3.30
N ASP A 179 19.80 -18.17 3.64
CA ASP A 179 20.07 -17.55 4.94
C ASP A 179 19.28 -18.25 6.04
N THR A 180 18.00 -18.51 5.79
CA THR A 180 17.15 -19.26 6.72
C THR A 180 17.69 -20.67 6.97
N TYR A 181 18.14 -21.37 5.92
CA TYR A 181 18.72 -22.71 6.04
C TYR A 181 20.02 -22.70 6.86
N ARG A 182 20.92 -21.74 6.61
CA ARG A 182 22.17 -21.57 7.38
C ARG A 182 21.91 -21.31 8.86
N ASP A 183 20.94 -20.46 9.20
CA ASP A 183 20.60 -20.16 10.59
C ASP A 183 20.07 -21.40 11.32
N ILE A 184 19.23 -22.19 10.65
CA ILE A 184 18.70 -23.46 11.20
C ILE A 184 19.83 -24.47 11.44
N LEU A 185 20.76 -24.62 10.49
CA LEU A 185 21.91 -25.53 10.68
C LEU A 185 22.82 -25.07 11.82
N SER A 186 23.10 -23.76 11.90
CA SER A 186 23.87 -23.18 13.00
C SER A 186 23.21 -23.42 14.35
N ALA A 187 21.88 -23.27 14.43
CA ALA A 187 21.13 -23.55 15.64
C ALA A 187 21.11 -25.03 16.01
N LYS A 188 20.95 -25.93 15.02
CA LYS A 188 21.04 -27.38 15.21
C LYS A 188 22.42 -27.82 15.71
N ALA A 189 23.48 -27.14 15.30
CA ALA A 189 24.84 -27.38 15.79
C ALA A 189 25.11 -26.80 17.19
N GLY A 190 24.15 -26.07 17.78
CA GLY A 190 24.28 -25.46 19.09
C GLY A 190 25.05 -24.13 19.11
N ASN A 191 25.36 -23.56 17.95
CA ASN A 191 26.14 -22.31 17.85
C ASN A 191 25.28 -21.06 18.05
N THR A 192 24.00 -21.13 17.67
CA THR A 192 23.04 -20.02 17.76
C THR A 192 21.67 -20.53 18.24
N THR A 193 20.75 -19.63 18.55
CA THR A 193 19.33 -19.97 18.71
C THR A 193 18.56 -19.53 17.47
N TYR A 194 17.60 -20.33 17.03
CA TYR A 194 16.71 -19.98 15.92
C TYR A 194 15.28 -19.90 16.44
N LYS A 195 14.66 -18.72 16.33
CA LYS A 195 13.25 -18.52 16.61
C LYS A 195 12.50 -18.59 15.30
N MET A 196 11.63 -19.58 15.15
CA MET A 196 10.78 -19.70 13.98
C MET A 196 9.87 -18.47 13.89
N GLU A 197 9.83 -17.85 12.72
CA GLU A 197 8.85 -16.81 12.42
C GLU A 197 7.46 -17.44 12.48
N THR A 198 6.59 -16.90 13.33
CA THR A 198 5.20 -17.35 13.41
C THR A 198 4.44 -16.75 12.24
N PHE A 199 3.66 -17.57 11.55
CA PHE A 199 2.72 -17.10 10.53
C PHE A 199 1.82 -16.01 11.12
N ASP A 200 1.93 -14.80 10.59
CA ASP A 200 1.01 -13.70 10.85
C ASP A 200 0.29 -13.36 9.56
N LEU A 201 -1.03 -13.50 9.58
CA LEU A 201 -1.88 -13.26 8.40
C LEU A 201 -1.75 -11.82 7.90
N ASN A 202 -1.57 -10.84 8.79
CA ASN A 202 -1.44 -9.44 8.43
C ASN A 202 -0.11 -9.17 7.72
N SER A 203 1.00 -9.70 8.24
CA SER A 203 2.30 -9.58 7.58
C SER A 203 2.39 -10.39 6.28
N THR A 204 1.85 -11.62 6.26
CA THR A 204 2.04 -12.56 5.12
C THR A 204 1.36 -12.10 3.84
N TYR A 205 0.21 -11.42 3.95
CA TYR A 205 -0.53 -10.90 2.78
C TYR A 205 -0.40 -9.38 2.60
N ALA A 206 0.47 -8.73 3.38
CA ALA A 206 0.79 -7.33 3.19
C ALA A 206 1.57 -7.11 1.89
N TRP A 207 1.49 -5.88 1.35
CA TRP A 207 2.26 -5.48 0.19
C TRP A 207 3.73 -5.34 0.58
N PRO A 208 4.68 -5.75 -0.28
CA PRO A 208 6.08 -5.43 -0.03
C PRO A 208 6.28 -3.92 0.06
N LEU A 209 6.86 -3.43 1.16
CA LEU A 209 7.08 -2.02 1.45
C LEU A 209 7.83 -1.31 0.32
N ARG A 210 8.66 -2.05 -0.42
CA ARG A 210 9.34 -1.55 -1.62
C ARG A 210 8.38 -0.92 -2.63
N PHE A 211 7.10 -1.30 -2.67
CA PHE A 211 6.08 -0.80 -3.60
C PHE A 211 5.17 0.28 -3.00
N ALA A 212 5.43 0.74 -1.77
CA ALA A 212 4.58 1.72 -1.08
C ALA A 212 4.42 3.05 -1.84
N LEU A 213 5.45 3.48 -2.57
CA LEU A 213 5.38 4.66 -3.42
C LEU A 213 5.22 4.31 -4.91
N PRO A 214 4.33 5.03 -5.62
CA PRO A 214 4.27 4.98 -7.07
C PRO A 214 5.54 5.59 -7.70
N LEU A 215 5.71 5.41 -9.01
CA LEU A 215 6.88 5.90 -9.71
C LEU A 215 6.88 7.44 -9.79
N GLY A 216 7.95 8.06 -9.30
CA GLY A 216 8.20 9.49 -9.44
C GLY A 216 8.89 9.89 -10.75
N THR A 217 9.35 11.13 -10.81
CA THR A 217 10.28 11.64 -11.83
C THR A 217 11.51 12.24 -11.15
N PRO A 218 12.64 12.44 -11.84
CA PRO A 218 13.81 13.13 -11.26
C PRO A 218 13.46 14.51 -10.68
N ASP A 219 12.58 15.25 -11.35
CA ASP A 219 12.11 16.58 -10.90
C ASP A 219 10.95 16.52 -9.89
N GLY A 220 10.47 15.32 -9.53
CA GLY A 220 9.32 15.11 -8.67
C GLY A 220 7.99 15.07 -9.42
N PHE A 221 7.30 13.93 -9.35
CA PHE A 221 5.95 13.80 -9.91
C PHE A 221 4.91 14.12 -8.82
N PRO A 222 3.94 15.00 -9.08
CA PRO A 222 3.02 15.45 -8.03
C PRO A 222 1.93 14.40 -7.75
N TYR A 223 1.94 13.86 -6.54
CA TYR A 223 0.90 12.98 -6.02
C TYR A 223 0.04 13.70 -4.98
N ARG A 224 -1.26 13.43 -5.02
CA ARG A 224 -2.23 13.91 -4.04
C ARG A 224 -2.30 12.91 -2.89
N PHE A 225 -2.00 13.39 -1.70
CA PHE A 225 -2.34 12.75 -0.44
C PHE A 225 -3.72 13.23 0.01
N PHE A 226 -4.53 12.29 0.50
CA PHE A 226 -5.85 12.58 1.03
C PHE A 226 -6.02 11.87 2.36
N VAL A 227 -6.15 12.65 3.43
CA VAL A 227 -6.31 12.16 4.80
C VAL A 227 -7.78 12.25 5.18
N VAL A 228 -8.28 11.19 5.80
CA VAL A 228 -9.68 11.07 6.23
C VAL A 228 -9.68 10.62 7.68
N ALA A 229 -10.21 11.45 8.57
CA ALA A 229 -10.54 11.05 9.94
C ALA A 229 -12.04 10.73 10.04
N PHE A 230 -12.39 9.62 10.68
CA PHE A 230 -13.78 9.21 10.92
C PHE A 230 -13.88 8.39 12.20
N GLN A 231 -15.09 8.24 12.74
CA GLN A 231 -15.34 7.28 13.82
C GLN A 231 -15.86 5.98 13.20
N GLU A 232 -15.28 4.85 13.65
CA GLU A 232 -15.92 3.55 13.44
C GLU A 232 -17.15 3.53 14.34
N ASN A 233 -18.31 3.20 13.78
CA ASN A 233 -19.52 3.03 14.57
C ASN A 233 -19.36 1.76 15.41
N VAL A 234 -19.29 1.93 16.73
CA VAL A 234 -19.16 0.80 17.66
C VAL A 234 -20.42 -0.08 17.67
N ASP A 235 -21.55 0.49 17.24
CA ASP A 235 -22.87 -0.16 17.20
C ASP A 235 -23.22 -0.75 15.83
N GLU A 236 -22.44 -0.49 14.78
CA GLU A 236 -22.66 -1.10 13.46
C GLU A 236 -21.93 -2.45 13.38
N GLU A 237 -22.65 -3.50 12.98
CA GLU A 237 -22.09 -4.86 12.84
C GLU A 237 -20.97 -4.94 11.79
N GLU A 238 -20.93 -3.99 10.85
CA GLU A 238 -19.95 -3.95 9.77
C GLU A 238 -19.09 -2.68 9.82
N PRO A 239 -17.75 -2.81 9.74
CA PRO A 239 -16.86 -1.66 9.65
C PRO A 239 -17.12 -0.88 8.37
N ARG A 240 -16.74 0.40 8.34
CA ARG A 240 -16.84 1.18 7.09
C ARG A 240 -16.09 0.48 5.95
N SER A 241 -16.63 0.62 4.74
CA SER A 241 -16.03 0.09 3.50
C SER A 241 -14.53 0.29 3.45
N LEU A 242 -13.80 -0.71 2.95
CA LEU A 242 -12.34 -0.66 2.81
C LEU A 242 -11.88 0.61 2.07
N LEU A 243 -12.63 1.01 1.04
CA LEU A 243 -12.34 2.19 0.22
C LEU A 243 -13.04 3.47 0.69
N TYR A 244 -13.79 3.46 1.81
CA TYR A 244 -14.38 4.69 2.37
C TYR A 244 -13.35 5.81 2.48
N PRO A 245 -13.64 7.05 2.01
CA PRO A 245 -14.91 7.53 1.42
C PRO A 245 -14.96 7.48 -0.13
N PHE A 246 -14.00 6.83 -0.77
CA PHE A 246 -13.87 6.70 -2.23
C PHE A 246 -14.59 5.50 -2.84
N ASP A 247 -15.25 4.68 -2.03
CA ASP A 247 -16.07 3.55 -2.47
C ASP A 247 -17.29 4.02 -3.29
N ARG A 248 -17.89 5.16 -2.94
CA ARG A 248 -19.07 5.73 -3.64
C ARG A 248 -18.72 6.84 -4.63
N GLN A 249 -19.67 7.21 -5.49
CA GLN A 249 -19.52 8.33 -6.42
C GLN A 249 -19.37 9.67 -5.67
N ILE A 250 -18.43 10.51 -6.12
CA ILE A 250 -18.32 11.91 -5.66
C ILE A 250 -19.01 12.82 -6.69
N LYS A 251 -20.23 13.28 -6.39
CA LYS A 251 -20.95 14.25 -7.26
C LYS A 251 -20.48 15.68 -7.02
N ASN A 252 -20.24 16.05 -5.76
CA ASN A 252 -19.80 17.39 -5.38
C ASN A 252 -18.41 17.33 -4.76
N GLU A 253 -17.38 17.42 -5.60
CA GLU A 253 -15.98 17.40 -5.14
C GLU A 253 -15.64 18.60 -4.26
N LYS A 254 -16.27 19.77 -4.47
CA LYS A 254 -16.07 20.93 -3.59
C LYS A 254 -16.56 20.67 -2.17
N MET A 255 -17.54 19.80 -1.99
CA MET A 255 -18.01 19.39 -0.65
C MET A 255 -16.93 18.57 0.07
N PHE A 256 -16.26 17.64 -0.62
CA PHE A 256 -15.18 16.84 -0.02
C PHE A 256 -14.04 17.70 0.53
N PHE A 257 -13.68 18.78 -0.15
CA PHE A 257 -12.66 19.73 0.32
C PHE A 257 -13.14 20.68 1.42
N LYS A 258 -14.42 20.64 1.79
CA LYS A 258 -15.00 21.42 2.89
C LYS A 258 -15.29 20.58 4.15
N VAL A 259 -15.14 19.26 4.08
CA VAL A 259 -15.29 18.38 5.24
C VAL A 259 -14.10 18.65 6.18
N PRO A 260 -14.31 19.17 7.40
CA PRO A 260 -13.21 19.61 8.27
C PRO A 260 -12.25 18.47 8.65
N ASN A 261 -12.80 17.28 8.84
CA ASN A 261 -12.04 16.07 9.17
C ASN A 261 -11.38 15.40 7.95
N PHE A 262 -11.39 16.03 6.78
CA PHE A 262 -10.66 15.62 5.57
C PHE A 262 -9.58 16.64 5.23
N TYR A 263 -8.45 16.19 4.68
CA TYR A 263 -7.40 17.09 4.20
C TYR A 263 -6.77 16.58 2.91
N SER A 264 -6.51 17.48 1.96
CA SER A 264 -5.81 17.15 0.72
C SER A 264 -4.53 17.95 0.58
N HIS A 265 -3.43 17.25 0.33
CA HIS A 265 -2.11 17.84 0.14
C HIS A 265 -1.49 17.27 -1.13
N VAL A 266 -0.73 18.06 -1.87
CA VAL A 266 0.02 17.58 -3.04
C VAL A 266 1.50 17.63 -2.71
N ALA A 267 2.16 16.47 -2.82
CA ALA A 267 3.59 16.34 -2.58
C ALA A 267 4.26 15.64 -3.78
N PRO A 268 5.48 16.05 -4.16
CA PRO A 268 6.25 15.39 -5.21
C PRO A 268 6.83 14.06 -4.72
N VAL A 269 6.75 13.04 -5.57
CA VAL A 269 7.55 11.80 -5.43
C VAL A 269 8.71 11.88 -6.41
N TYR A 270 9.93 11.85 -5.89
CA TYR A 270 11.16 11.89 -6.68
C TYR A 270 11.57 10.48 -7.09
N TYR A 271 12.20 10.37 -8.25
CA TYR A 271 12.82 9.14 -8.71
C TYR A 271 14.31 9.34 -8.92
N LYS A 272 15.14 8.53 -8.24
CA LYS A 272 16.59 8.49 -8.48
C LYS A 272 16.92 7.19 -9.21
N GLY A 273 17.25 7.33 -10.49
CA GLY A 273 17.81 6.26 -11.29
C GLY A 273 19.30 6.06 -10.98
N TYR A 274 19.86 4.98 -11.55
CA TYR A 274 21.30 4.80 -11.67
C TYR A 274 21.90 5.78 -12.69
#